data_AF-A0A8K0J007-F1
#
_entry.id   AF-A0A8K0J007-F1
#
_cell.length_a   1.000
_cell.length_b   1.000
_cell.length_c   1.000
_cell.angle_alpha   90.00
_cell.angle_beta   90.00
_cell.angle_gamma   90.00
#
_symmetry.space_group_name_H-M   'P 1'
#
loop_
_entity.id
_entity.type
_entity.pdbx_description
1 polymer ?
#
loop_
_entity_poly.entity_id
_entity_poly.type
_entity_poly.pdbx_seq_one_letter_code
_entity_poly.pdbx_strand_id
1 'polypeptide(L)'
;MASNTTTSSRPALLAVASASSVSRSSSPPAGIVVFSGGSAANSLVDVFERLRDANETTLSYVIPISDNGGSTSEIIRVFGGPGIGDVRSRLVRLMPENNVPETAAIKNLFNHRLARCYDAARAEWFEMLDATHALWTDISSPKRELIRSYLNRFNLEVIKRMRPSSRFDFSRASIGNLFLTGARLFTGSFEAAVYLLGSLCAVPDHVAVLPAINTNFAHHIAAGLRDGTVITGQNDISHPSSPTAAVPAAAASAASVSTRAARATTATHLLPVHGAAEDEHDQVEDANLPGSLPALRRPAIAFSKTPDREEDLPSRIHRIWYINPYGHEIRIPANPRVLDALHRAGTIVYSIGSLFTSLIPNLILRGVGDAIAGPGIRHKILLLNGTTDRETGPSDDAMTALDFVAAIAGACADSRGRPTPGEHEYGLYVTHVVHLGGATSPRVDKARFAELGIDTVRLYGPWRDGCGRGGTYDGTALRQTLETIVGRKGGRGDRSRRNTLVG
;
A
#
# COMPACT_ATOMS: atom_id res chain seq x y z
N MET A 1 -12.14 71.28 45.95
CA MET A 1 -12.97 70.23 46.58
C MET A 1 -13.53 69.34 45.47
N ALA A 2 -13.44 68.02 45.67
CA ALA A 2 -14.01 66.92 44.89
C ALA A 2 -13.59 66.77 43.40
N SER A 3 -12.64 65.87 43.17
CA SER A 3 -12.26 65.27 41.89
C SER A 3 -13.19 64.11 41.52
N ASN A 4 -13.78 64.16 40.32
CA ASN A 4 -14.54 63.08 39.69
C ASN A 4 -13.63 61.91 39.28
N THR A 5 -13.92 60.71 39.77
CA THR A 5 -13.36 59.46 39.26
C THR A 5 -14.47 58.53 38.78
N THR A 6 -14.37 58.18 37.50
CA THR A 6 -15.20 57.29 36.70
C THR A 6 -15.11 55.82 37.16
N THR A 7 -16.26 55.19 37.37
CA THR A 7 -16.44 53.75 37.60
C THR A 7 -16.51 52.99 36.26
N SER A 8 -15.58 52.05 36.07
CA SER A 8 -15.60 51.06 34.98
C SER A 8 -15.82 49.66 35.57
N SER A 9 -16.89 49.01 35.12
CA SER A 9 -17.32 47.68 35.52
C SER A 9 -16.53 46.57 34.79
N ARG A 10 -15.81 45.73 35.55
CA ARG A 10 -15.27 44.44 35.08
C ARG A 10 -16.26 43.31 35.38
N PRO A 11 -16.48 42.33 34.48
CA PRO A 11 -17.29 41.16 34.78
C PRO A 11 -16.47 40.11 35.55
N ALA A 12 -17.17 39.36 36.40
CA ALA A 12 -16.64 38.35 37.31
C ALA A 12 -16.12 37.11 36.58
N LEU A 13 -14.90 36.68 36.96
CA LEU A 13 -14.33 35.38 36.62
C LEU A 13 -14.90 34.33 37.58
N LEU A 14 -15.67 33.38 37.03
CA LEU A 14 -16.08 32.16 37.72
C LEU A 14 -14.85 31.26 37.93
N ALA A 15 -14.52 31.02 39.20
CA ALA A 15 -13.57 30.00 39.61
C ALA A 15 -14.19 28.61 39.40
N VAL A 16 -13.56 27.79 38.57
CA VAL A 16 -13.88 26.37 38.44
C VAL A 16 -12.81 25.55 39.18
N ALA A 17 -13.32 24.62 39.98
CA ALA A 17 -12.64 23.87 41.01
C ALA A 17 -11.44 23.04 40.52
N SER A 18 -10.46 22.93 41.42
CA SER A 18 -9.30 22.06 41.37
C SER A 18 -9.69 20.59 41.18
N ALA A 19 -9.34 20.01 40.03
CA ALA A 19 -9.40 18.58 39.80
C ALA A 19 -8.15 17.89 40.37
N SER A 20 -8.42 16.85 41.14
CA SER A 20 -7.54 15.87 41.79
C SER A 20 -6.31 15.46 40.98
N SER A 21 -5.19 15.35 41.69
CA SER A 21 -3.93 14.74 41.26
C SER A 21 -4.13 13.30 40.76
N VAL A 22 -4.18 13.13 39.43
CA VAL A 22 -4.08 11.82 38.80
C VAL A 22 -2.62 11.38 38.85
N SER A 23 -2.37 10.26 39.51
CA SER A 23 -1.10 9.54 39.51
C SER A 23 -0.61 9.30 38.08
N ARG A 24 0.47 9.96 37.67
CA ARG A 24 1.18 9.67 36.42
C ARG A 24 2.00 8.39 36.55
N SER A 25 1.40 7.26 36.21
CA SER A 25 2.07 6.06 35.71
C SER A 25 1.05 5.35 34.80
N SER A 26 1.21 5.25 33.50
CA SER A 26 2.24 4.54 32.75
C SER A 26 2.16 4.99 31.28
N SER A 27 3.21 4.74 30.49
CA SER A 27 3.26 5.07 29.06
C SER A 27 1.98 4.68 28.29
N PRO A 28 1.58 5.47 27.26
CA PRO A 28 0.44 5.10 26.43
C PRO A 28 0.62 3.67 25.89
N PRO A 29 -0.46 2.89 25.71
CA PRO A 29 -0.36 1.53 25.22
C PRO A 29 0.34 1.53 23.85
N ALA A 30 1.49 0.86 23.79
CA ALA A 30 2.32 0.84 22.60
C ALA A 30 1.55 0.19 21.43
N GLY A 31 1.33 0.94 20.35
CA GLY A 31 0.55 0.49 19.20
C GLY A 31 1.22 -0.64 18.41
N ILE A 32 0.44 -1.28 17.53
CA ILE A 32 0.91 -2.22 16.51
C ILE A 32 0.74 -1.55 15.15
N VAL A 33 1.82 -1.46 14.39
CA VAL A 33 1.79 -0.98 12.99
C VAL A 33 2.03 -2.15 12.05
N VAL A 34 1.15 -2.31 11.07
CA VAL A 34 1.27 -3.35 10.04
C VAL A 34 1.53 -2.68 8.71
N PHE A 35 2.74 -2.84 8.17
CA PHE A 35 3.02 -2.52 6.78
C PHE A 35 2.43 -3.62 5.91
N SER A 36 1.51 -3.24 5.03
CA SER A 36 0.75 -4.18 4.19
C SER A 36 0.54 -3.58 2.80
N GLY A 37 0.52 -4.43 1.79
CA GLY A 37 -0.07 -4.10 0.49
C GLY A 37 -1.46 -4.70 0.33
N GLY A 38 -1.75 -5.12 -0.89
CA GLY A 38 -3.04 -5.63 -1.34
C GLY A 38 -3.55 -6.93 -0.72
N SER A 39 -4.19 -7.76 -1.53
CA SER A 39 -5.10 -8.81 -1.05
C SER A 39 -4.47 -9.92 -0.20
N ALA A 40 -3.15 -10.14 -0.27
CA ALA A 40 -2.50 -11.24 0.45
C ALA A 40 -2.69 -11.13 1.97
N ALA A 41 -2.50 -9.94 2.53
CA ALA A 41 -2.65 -9.68 3.95
C ALA A 41 -4.11 -9.63 4.43
N ASN A 42 -5.11 -9.77 3.55
CA ASN A 42 -6.52 -9.80 3.94
C ASN A 42 -6.89 -11.09 4.69
N SER A 43 -6.13 -12.18 4.50
CA SER A 43 -6.32 -13.43 5.26
C SER A 43 -5.79 -13.32 6.70
N LEU A 44 -4.97 -12.31 7.01
CA LEU A 44 -4.32 -12.14 8.31
C LEU A 44 -4.95 -11.05 9.18
N VAL A 45 -6.03 -10.42 8.73
CA VAL A 45 -6.69 -9.31 9.44
C VAL A 45 -7.09 -9.74 10.85
N ASP A 46 -7.78 -10.88 10.95
CA ASP A 46 -8.28 -11.43 12.22
C ASP A 46 -7.14 -11.84 13.16
N VAL A 47 -5.96 -12.15 12.62
CA VAL A 47 -4.76 -12.45 13.42
C VAL A 47 -4.26 -11.17 14.10
N PHE A 48 -4.16 -10.08 13.35
CA PHE A 48 -3.67 -8.80 13.88
C PHE A 48 -4.68 -8.14 14.82
N GLU A 49 -5.98 -8.29 14.54
CA GLU A 49 -7.05 -7.80 15.39
C GLU A 49 -7.04 -8.49 16.76
N ARG A 50 -6.95 -9.82 16.78
CA ARG A 50 -6.80 -10.58 18.03
C ARG A 50 -5.50 -10.29 18.77
N LEU A 51 -4.38 -10.10 18.05
CA LEU A 51 -3.11 -9.72 18.67
C LEU A 51 -3.21 -8.35 19.37
N ARG A 52 -3.91 -7.41 18.73
CA ARG A 52 -4.22 -6.10 19.29
C ARG A 52 -5.10 -6.24 20.53
N ASP A 53 -6.17 -7.03 20.46
CA ASP A 53 -7.07 -7.25 21.61
C ASP A 53 -6.33 -7.89 22.80
N ALA A 54 -5.48 -8.89 22.55
CA ALA A 54 -4.68 -9.54 23.59
C ALA A 54 -3.67 -8.60 24.28
N ASN A 55 -3.36 -7.46 23.67
CA ASN A 55 -2.40 -6.49 24.18
C ASN A 55 -3.04 -5.15 24.61
N GLU A 56 -4.33 -4.96 24.37
CA GLU A 56 -5.06 -3.71 24.62
C GLU A 56 -4.39 -2.50 23.95
N THR A 57 -4.02 -2.64 22.68
CA THR A 57 -3.28 -1.61 21.92
C THR A 57 -4.10 -1.04 20.77
N THR A 58 -3.56 -0.06 20.05
CA THR A 58 -4.10 0.40 18.77
C THR A 58 -3.48 -0.38 17.62
N LEU A 59 -4.23 -0.57 16.52
CA LEU A 59 -3.75 -1.20 15.30
C LEU A 59 -3.76 -0.20 14.14
N SER A 60 -2.66 -0.08 13.41
CA SER A 60 -2.58 0.82 12.25
C SER A 60 -2.01 0.08 11.05
N TYR A 61 -2.78 0.00 9.98
CA TYR A 61 -2.33 -0.52 8.69
C TYR A 61 -1.76 0.61 7.84
N VAL A 62 -0.50 0.49 7.45
CA VAL A 62 0.15 1.43 6.53
C VAL A 62 0.14 0.82 5.14
N ILE A 63 -0.51 1.50 4.19
CA ILE A 63 -0.81 1.00 2.86
C ILE A 63 -0.15 1.89 1.80
N PRO A 64 0.59 1.34 0.82
CA PRO A 64 1.20 2.12 -0.24
C PRO A 64 0.13 2.69 -1.18
N ILE A 65 0.46 3.75 -1.90
CA ILE A 65 -0.44 4.45 -2.83
C ILE A 65 0.08 4.49 -4.27
N SER A 66 1.01 3.59 -4.61
CA SER A 66 1.67 3.53 -5.92
C SER A 66 1.03 2.54 -6.89
N ASP A 67 -0.02 1.83 -6.48
CA ASP A 67 -0.77 0.90 -7.35
C ASP A 67 -1.32 1.64 -8.57
N ASN A 68 -0.90 1.21 -9.76
CA ASN A 68 -1.38 1.72 -11.04
C ASN A 68 -1.94 0.59 -11.94
N GLY A 69 -2.36 -0.53 -11.36
CA GLY A 69 -2.92 -1.67 -12.09
C GLY A 69 -4.46 -1.73 -12.08
N GLY A 70 -5.03 -2.56 -12.97
CA GLY A 70 -6.45 -2.92 -13.00
C GLY A 70 -7.40 -1.72 -13.04
N SER A 71 -8.47 -1.77 -12.24
CA SER A 71 -9.46 -0.67 -12.16
C SER A 71 -8.89 0.63 -11.58
N THR A 72 -7.75 0.58 -10.88
CA THR A 72 -7.07 1.78 -10.37
C THR A 72 -6.41 2.54 -11.52
N SER A 73 -5.83 1.83 -12.50
CA SER A 73 -5.16 2.43 -13.66
C SER A 73 -6.07 3.39 -14.45
N GLU A 74 -7.30 2.97 -14.71
CA GLU A 74 -8.27 3.76 -15.48
C GLU A 74 -8.74 5.01 -14.74
N ILE A 75 -8.86 4.93 -13.40
CA ILE A 75 -9.15 6.08 -12.55
C ILE A 75 -7.98 7.07 -12.58
N ILE A 76 -6.74 6.58 -12.46
CA ILE A 76 -5.55 7.43 -12.51
C ILE A 76 -5.43 8.10 -13.88
N ARG A 77 -5.69 7.38 -14.97
CA ARG A 77 -5.65 7.92 -16.34
C ARG A 77 -6.62 9.10 -16.50
N VAL A 78 -7.87 8.92 -16.10
CA VAL A 78 -8.92 9.94 -16.33
C VAL A 78 -8.89 11.06 -15.28
N PHE A 79 -8.65 10.74 -14.00
CA PHE A 79 -8.79 11.71 -12.90
C PHE A 79 -7.48 12.09 -12.21
N GLY A 80 -6.39 11.38 -12.51
CA GLY A 80 -5.18 11.42 -11.70
C GLY A 80 -5.43 10.92 -10.28
N GLY A 81 -4.43 11.08 -9.43
CA GLY A 81 -4.54 10.76 -8.01
C GLY A 81 -3.81 9.51 -7.56
N PRO A 82 -3.86 9.22 -6.25
CA PRO A 82 -3.15 8.10 -5.66
C PRO A 82 -3.74 6.76 -6.10
N GLY A 83 -2.93 5.71 -6.03
CA GLY A 83 -3.43 4.34 -6.09
C GLY A 83 -4.32 4.03 -4.88
N ILE A 84 -5.61 3.83 -5.11
CA ILE A 84 -6.62 3.71 -4.04
C ILE A 84 -7.05 2.27 -3.74
N GLY A 85 -6.70 1.32 -4.59
CA GLY A 85 -7.24 -0.04 -4.59
C GLY A 85 -6.99 -0.81 -3.28
N ASP A 86 -5.77 -0.73 -2.78
CA ASP A 86 -5.37 -1.44 -1.55
C ASP A 86 -5.98 -0.83 -0.29
N VAL A 87 -6.08 0.50 -0.23
CA VAL A 87 -6.75 1.22 0.87
C VAL A 87 -8.23 0.84 0.92
N ARG A 88 -8.94 0.89 -0.21
CA ARG A 88 -10.34 0.43 -0.31
C ARG A 88 -10.47 -1.02 0.14
N SER A 89 -9.63 -1.92 -0.39
CA SER A 89 -9.65 -3.35 -0.05
C SER A 89 -9.53 -3.59 1.45
N ARG A 90 -8.60 -2.87 2.11
CA ARG A 90 -8.39 -2.99 3.56
C ARG A 90 -9.58 -2.50 4.36
N LEU A 91 -10.14 -1.33 4.03
CA LEU A 91 -11.30 -0.76 4.73
C LEU A 91 -12.51 -1.71 4.67
N VAL A 92 -12.81 -2.24 3.48
CA VAL A 92 -13.93 -3.17 3.30
C VAL A 92 -13.68 -4.51 4.01
N ARG A 93 -12.43 -4.97 4.10
CA ARG A 93 -12.09 -6.21 4.83
C ARG A 93 -12.25 -6.06 6.35
N LEU A 94 -12.04 -4.85 6.88
CA LEU A 94 -12.19 -4.53 8.30
C LEU A 94 -13.64 -4.35 8.74
N MET A 95 -14.61 -4.43 7.81
CA MET A 95 -16.03 -4.40 8.17
C MET A 95 -16.34 -5.54 9.15
N PRO A 96 -17.04 -5.25 10.27
CA PRO A 96 -17.32 -6.26 11.28
C PRO A 96 -18.16 -7.40 10.69
N GLU A 97 -17.83 -8.63 11.06
CA GLU A 97 -18.64 -9.80 10.74
C GLU A 97 -19.73 -9.96 11.79
N ASN A 98 -20.59 -8.94 11.88
CA ASN A 98 -21.83 -9.00 12.63
C ASN A 98 -22.94 -9.45 11.67
N ASN A 99 -23.84 -10.35 12.10
CA ASN A 99 -24.96 -10.85 11.27
C ASN A 99 -26.02 -9.77 10.97
N VAL A 100 -25.60 -8.51 10.80
CA VAL A 100 -26.40 -7.36 10.43
C VAL A 100 -26.50 -7.33 8.90
N PRO A 101 -27.70 -7.48 8.31
CA PRO A 101 -27.88 -7.53 6.86
C PRO A 101 -27.28 -6.33 6.12
N GLU A 102 -27.46 -5.12 6.68
CA GLU A 102 -26.92 -3.89 6.09
C GLU A 102 -25.39 -3.88 5.97
N THR A 103 -24.67 -4.41 6.98
CA THR A 103 -23.21 -4.52 6.93
C THR A 103 -22.78 -5.43 5.78
N ALA A 104 -23.44 -6.58 5.63
CA ALA A 104 -23.18 -7.50 4.53
C ALA A 104 -23.51 -6.88 3.16
N ALA A 105 -24.62 -6.15 3.05
CA ALA A 105 -25.02 -5.46 1.82
C ALA A 105 -24.00 -4.39 1.40
N ILE A 106 -23.54 -3.55 2.33
CA ILE A 106 -22.51 -2.53 2.07
C ILE A 106 -21.17 -3.20 1.69
N LYS A 107 -20.79 -4.29 2.36
CA LYS A 107 -19.59 -5.06 2.04
C LYS A 107 -19.66 -5.63 0.64
N ASN A 108 -20.81 -6.17 0.24
CA ASN A 108 -21.04 -6.69 -1.12
C ASN A 108 -20.99 -5.57 -2.15
N LEU A 109 -21.65 -4.43 -1.88
CA LEU A 109 -21.65 -3.26 -2.76
C LEU A 109 -20.23 -2.76 -3.03
N PHE A 110 -19.40 -2.57 -2.01
CA PHE A 110 -18.05 -2.03 -2.21
C PHE A 110 -17.03 -3.03 -2.78
N ASN A 111 -17.25 -4.33 -2.59
CA ASN A 111 -16.46 -5.38 -3.25
C ASN A 111 -16.90 -5.61 -4.71
N HIS A 112 -18.09 -5.14 -5.08
CA HIS A 112 -18.64 -5.35 -6.41
C HIS A 112 -17.76 -4.77 -7.51
N ARG A 113 -17.63 -5.54 -8.59
CA ARG A 113 -16.97 -5.13 -9.83
C ARG A 113 -17.98 -5.23 -10.95
N LEU A 114 -18.07 -4.15 -11.73
CA LEU A 114 -18.94 -4.10 -12.90
C LEU A 114 -18.58 -5.17 -13.93
N ALA A 115 -19.50 -5.43 -14.83
CA ALA A 115 -19.35 -6.41 -15.91
C ALA A 115 -18.04 -6.23 -16.70
N ARG A 116 -17.59 -7.31 -17.36
CA ARG A 116 -16.36 -7.30 -18.16
C ARG A 116 -16.52 -6.58 -19.49
N CYS A 117 -17.72 -6.60 -20.07
CA CYS A 117 -18.00 -5.94 -21.34
C CYS A 117 -18.42 -4.49 -21.08
N TYR A 118 -17.87 -3.55 -21.86
CA TYR A 118 -18.11 -2.11 -21.68
C TYR A 118 -19.59 -1.74 -21.67
N ASP A 119 -20.38 -2.20 -22.64
CA ASP A 119 -21.79 -1.81 -22.74
C ASP A 119 -22.63 -2.33 -21.57
N ALA A 120 -22.36 -3.57 -21.15
CA ALA A 120 -22.99 -4.16 -19.97
C ALA A 120 -22.56 -3.44 -18.69
N ALA A 121 -21.27 -3.13 -18.55
CA ALA A 121 -20.74 -2.42 -17.38
C ALA A 121 -21.30 -1.01 -17.28
N ARG A 122 -21.47 -0.33 -18.41
CA ARG A 122 -22.08 0.99 -18.49
C ARG A 122 -23.56 0.95 -18.12
N ALA A 123 -24.32 -0.01 -18.64
CA ALA A 123 -25.72 -0.18 -18.28
C ALA A 123 -25.88 -0.44 -16.77
N GLU A 124 -25.11 -1.38 -16.24
CA GLU A 124 -25.06 -1.71 -14.81
C GLU A 124 -24.66 -0.50 -13.96
N TRP A 125 -23.68 0.31 -14.42
CA TRP A 125 -23.32 1.56 -13.73
C TRP A 125 -24.49 2.54 -13.60
N PHE A 126 -25.32 2.69 -14.63
CA PHE A 126 -26.52 3.53 -14.53
C PHE A 126 -27.57 2.95 -13.57
N GLU A 127 -27.74 1.62 -13.52
CA GLU A 127 -28.61 0.98 -12.51
C GLU A 127 -28.11 1.23 -11.07
N MET A 128 -26.80 1.30 -10.87
CA MET A 128 -26.21 1.68 -9.58
C MET A 128 -26.56 3.14 -9.23
N LEU A 129 -26.47 4.06 -10.20
CA LEU A 129 -26.76 5.49 -10.00
C LEU A 129 -28.25 5.76 -9.74
N ASP A 130 -29.14 5.04 -10.43
CA ASP A 130 -30.58 5.15 -10.26
C ASP A 130 -31.09 4.45 -8.98
N ALA A 131 -30.20 3.72 -8.31
CA ALA A 131 -30.50 2.86 -7.16
C ALA A 131 -31.52 1.75 -7.43
N THR A 132 -31.57 1.25 -8.68
CA THR A 132 -32.43 0.14 -9.10
C THR A 132 -31.72 -1.21 -9.01
N HIS A 133 -30.40 -1.22 -8.97
CA HIS A 133 -29.61 -2.45 -8.87
C HIS A 133 -29.86 -3.20 -7.54
N ALA A 134 -29.92 -4.53 -7.60
CA ALA A 134 -30.24 -5.38 -6.45
C ALA A 134 -29.30 -5.25 -5.24
N LEU A 135 -28.05 -4.79 -5.46
CA LEU A 135 -27.08 -4.54 -4.38
C LEU A 135 -27.45 -3.41 -3.42
N TRP A 136 -28.46 -2.60 -3.75
CA TRP A 136 -29.00 -1.59 -2.84
C TRP A 136 -29.98 -2.17 -1.81
N THR A 137 -30.38 -3.43 -1.96
CA THR A 137 -31.23 -4.15 -1.00
C THR A 137 -30.54 -4.19 0.37
N ASP A 138 -31.33 -4.06 1.44
CA ASP A 138 -30.87 -4.04 2.84
C ASP A 138 -29.95 -2.88 3.23
N ILE A 139 -29.72 -1.90 2.36
CA ILE A 139 -29.02 -0.65 2.69
C ILE A 139 -30.05 0.42 3.09
N SER A 140 -29.91 0.99 4.29
CA SER A 140 -30.81 2.03 4.78
C SER A 140 -30.79 3.27 3.89
N SER A 141 -31.93 3.98 3.86
CA SER A 141 -32.06 5.19 3.04
C SER A 141 -30.95 6.22 3.27
N PRO A 142 -30.56 6.57 4.53
CA PRO A 142 -29.50 7.54 4.75
C PRO A 142 -28.14 7.10 4.17
N LYS A 143 -27.74 5.84 4.36
CA LYS A 143 -26.47 5.32 3.81
C LYS A 143 -26.52 5.20 2.29
N ARG A 144 -27.65 4.75 1.73
CA ARG A 144 -27.87 4.68 0.28
C ARG A 144 -27.72 6.05 -0.37
N GLU A 145 -28.41 7.06 0.16
CA GLU A 145 -28.32 8.43 -0.37
C GLU A 145 -26.91 9.01 -0.25
N LEU A 146 -26.25 8.78 0.88
CA LEU A 146 -24.87 9.19 1.10
C LEU A 146 -23.93 8.54 0.08
N ILE A 147 -23.94 7.23 -0.06
CA ILE A 147 -23.08 6.50 -1.01
C ILE A 147 -23.35 6.99 -2.44
N ARG A 148 -24.63 7.06 -2.82
CA ARG A 148 -25.08 7.45 -4.15
C ARG A 148 -24.69 8.89 -4.50
N SER A 149 -24.65 9.81 -3.54
CA SER A 149 -24.21 11.19 -3.78
C SER A 149 -22.76 11.26 -4.29
N TYR A 150 -21.87 10.44 -3.74
CA TYR A 150 -20.47 10.37 -4.16
C TYR A 150 -20.28 9.60 -5.47
N LEU A 151 -21.08 8.56 -5.73
CA LEU A 151 -21.11 7.88 -7.03
C LEU A 151 -21.59 8.84 -8.13
N ASN A 152 -22.61 9.66 -7.86
CA ASN A 152 -23.05 10.71 -8.79
C ASN A 152 -21.99 11.79 -8.99
N ARG A 153 -21.27 12.18 -7.93
CA ARG A 153 -20.15 13.10 -8.07
C ARG A 153 -19.07 12.53 -8.99
N PHE A 154 -18.71 11.26 -8.80
CA PHE A 154 -17.79 10.56 -9.71
C PHE A 154 -18.31 10.61 -11.15
N ASN A 155 -19.59 10.26 -11.38
CA ASN A 155 -20.19 10.26 -12.71
C ASN A 155 -20.17 11.64 -13.37
N LEU A 156 -20.47 12.71 -12.63
CA LEU A 156 -20.39 14.08 -13.13
C LEU A 156 -18.97 14.42 -13.60
N GLU A 157 -17.97 14.00 -12.83
CA GLU A 157 -16.56 14.22 -13.18
C GLU A 157 -16.11 13.37 -14.37
N VAL A 158 -16.67 12.17 -14.58
CA VAL A 158 -16.52 11.38 -15.83
C VAL A 158 -17.02 12.20 -17.01
N ILE A 159 -18.28 12.67 -16.95
CA ILE A 159 -18.93 13.38 -18.06
C ILE A 159 -18.14 14.64 -18.46
N LYS A 160 -17.66 15.42 -17.49
CA LYS A 160 -16.82 16.62 -17.76
C LYS A 160 -15.53 16.30 -18.52
N ARG A 161 -14.99 15.11 -18.33
CA ARG A 161 -13.72 14.65 -18.94
C ARG A 161 -13.92 13.80 -20.18
N MET A 162 -15.17 13.48 -20.54
CA MET A 162 -15.44 12.76 -21.79
C MET A 162 -14.98 13.58 -22.99
N ARG A 163 -14.33 12.90 -23.92
CA ARG A 163 -13.91 13.40 -25.23
C ARG A 163 -14.27 12.37 -26.31
N PRO A 164 -14.41 12.75 -27.59
CA PRO A 164 -14.62 11.78 -28.67
C PRO A 164 -13.53 10.70 -28.74
N SER A 165 -12.28 11.05 -28.43
CA SER A 165 -11.11 10.18 -28.45
C SER A 165 -10.82 9.47 -27.12
N SER A 166 -11.41 9.91 -26.00
CA SER A 166 -11.14 9.35 -24.66
C SER A 166 -12.40 9.32 -23.81
N ARG A 167 -12.78 8.12 -23.38
CA ARG A 167 -13.90 7.86 -22.48
C ARG A 167 -13.42 7.03 -21.29
N PHE A 168 -14.14 7.14 -20.17
CA PHE A 168 -13.91 6.27 -19.03
C PHE A 168 -14.42 4.85 -19.35
N ASP A 169 -13.58 3.84 -19.18
CA ASP A 169 -13.94 2.44 -19.32
C ASP A 169 -14.44 1.87 -17.98
N PHE A 170 -15.74 1.56 -17.93
CA PHE A 170 -16.37 0.96 -16.75
C PHE A 170 -16.08 -0.54 -16.59
N SER A 171 -15.48 -1.18 -17.58
CA SER A 171 -15.25 -2.63 -17.60
C SER A 171 -14.44 -3.09 -16.38
N ARG A 172 -15.03 -3.97 -15.55
CA ARG A 172 -14.43 -4.47 -14.28
C ARG A 172 -14.09 -3.39 -13.25
N ALA A 173 -14.60 -2.17 -13.41
CA ALA A 173 -14.42 -1.11 -12.43
C ALA A 173 -15.04 -1.52 -11.09
N SER A 174 -14.36 -1.21 -9.99
CA SER A 174 -14.85 -1.53 -8.65
C SER A 174 -15.68 -0.39 -8.09
N ILE A 175 -16.91 -0.68 -7.66
CA ILE A 175 -17.81 0.32 -7.07
C ILE A 175 -17.18 1.03 -5.88
N GLY A 176 -16.46 0.31 -5.01
CA GLY A 176 -15.72 0.92 -3.91
C GLY A 176 -14.62 1.89 -4.36
N ASN A 177 -13.94 1.64 -5.48
CA ASN A 177 -12.96 2.57 -6.02
C ASN A 177 -13.64 3.81 -6.63
N LEU A 178 -14.78 3.63 -7.32
CA LEU A 178 -15.55 4.74 -7.89
C LEU A 178 -16.08 5.65 -6.77
N PHE A 179 -16.62 5.06 -5.70
CA PHE A 179 -17.06 5.77 -4.50
C PHE A 179 -15.90 6.55 -3.85
N LEU A 180 -14.78 5.89 -3.57
CA LEU A 180 -13.64 6.52 -2.89
C LEU A 180 -13.05 7.67 -3.75
N THR A 181 -13.04 7.52 -5.07
CA THR A 181 -12.64 8.58 -6.00
C THR A 181 -13.64 9.74 -5.99
N GLY A 182 -14.93 9.46 -6.05
CA GLY A 182 -15.99 10.47 -5.96
C GLY A 182 -15.92 11.26 -4.66
N ALA A 183 -15.70 10.58 -3.54
CA ALA A 183 -15.47 11.19 -2.22
C ALA A 183 -14.24 12.10 -2.20
N ARG A 184 -13.10 11.63 -2.73
CA ARG A 184 -11.87 12.45 -2.84
C ARG A 184 -12.12 13.70 -3.69
N LEU A 185 -12.77 13.56 -4.84
CA LEU A 185 -13.04 14.68 -5.76
C LEU A 185 -14.07 15.66 -5.20
N PHE A 186 -14.95 15.21 -4.31
CA PHE A 186 -15.89 16.08 -3.60
C PHE A 186 -15.18 16.88 -2.50
N THR A 187 -14.42 16.19 -1.64
CA THR A 187 -13.77 16.80 -0.47
C THR A 187 -12.49 17.55 -0.81
N GLY A 188 -11.88 17.27 -1.96
CA GLY A 188 -10.53 17.71 -2.29
C GLY A 188 -9.46 17.07 -1.40
N SER A 189 -9.77 15.99 -0.68
CA SER A 189 -8.87 15.34 0.29
C SER A 189 -9.02 13.84 0.28
N PHE A 190 -7.93 13.14 -0.07
CA PHE A 190 -7.89 11.69 -0.02
C PHE A 190 -8.07 11.15 1.40
N GLU A 191 -7.49 11.78 2.41
CA GLU A 191 -7.69 11.36 3.81
C GLU A 191 -9.15 11.48 4.27
N ALA A 192 -9.85 12.54 3.87
CA ALA A 192 -11.27 12.69 4.18
C ALA A 192 -12.11 11.60 3.49
N ALA A 193 -11.74 11.20 2.27
CA ALA A 193 -12.40 10.11 1.55
C ALA A 193 -12.17 8.74 2.24
N VAL A 194 -10.94 8.48 2.70
CA VAL A 194 -10.60 7.30 3.51
C VAL A 194 -11.39 7.27 4.81
N TYR A 195 -11.49 8.39 5.51
CA TYR A 195 -12.29 8.52 6.73
C TYR A 195 -13.78 8.23 6.49
N LEU A 196 -14.35 8.78 5.41
CA LEU A 196 -15.74 8.56 5.05
C LEU A 196 -16.02 7.08 4.74
N LEU A 197 -15.17 6.44 3.92
CA LEU A 197 -15.33 5.02 3.63
C LEU A 197 -15.14 4.16 4.89
N GLY A 198 -14.16 4.50 5.74
CA GLY A 198 -13.97 3.82 7.03
C GLY A 198 -15.19 3.93 7.94
N SER A 199 -15.84 5.09 7.97
CA SER A 199 -17.08 5.31 8.74
C SER A 199 -18.24 4.47 8.20
N LEU A 200 -18.40 4.38 6.87
CA LEU A 200 -19.41 3.54 6.24
C LEU A 200 -19.15 2.04 6.45
N CYS A 201 -17.87 1.65 6.50
CA CYS A 201 -17.42 0.32 6.84
C CYS A 201 -17.48 0.01 8.34
N ALA A 202 -17.85 0.98 9.19
CA ALA A 202 -17.83 0.85 10.65
C ALA A 202 -16.49 0.32 11.19
N VAL A 203 -15.38 0.81 10.61
CA VAL A 203 -14.04 0.46 11.08
C VAL A 203 -13.89 0.94 12.53
N PRO A 204 -13.48 0.08 13.47
CA PRO A 204 -13.40 0.48 14.88
C PRO A 204 -12.38 1.60 15.14
N ASP A 205 -12.65 2.48 16.10
CA ASP A 205 -11.82 3.68 16.39
C ASP A 205 -10.35 3.37 16.78
N HIS A 206 -10.09 2.17 17.30
CA HIS A 206 -8.75 1.71 17.65
C HIS A 206 -8.00 1.08 16.46
N VAL A 207 -8.62 0.97 15.29
CA VAL A 207 -8.03 0.51 14.03
C VAL A 207 -7.96 1.68 13.04
N ALA A 208 -6.79 1.93 12.47
CA ALA A 208 -6.61 2.92 11.43
C ALA A 208 -6.09 2.28 10.13
N VAL A 209 -6.58 2.76 8.99
CA VAL A 209 -6.00 2.48 7.67
C VAL A 209 -5.38 3.77 7.16
N LEU A 210 -4.06 3.80 7.08
CA LEU A 210 -3.27 4.98 6.82
C LEU A 210 -2.61 4.85 5.44
N PRO A 211 -2.95 5.72 4.47
CA PRO A 211 -2.18 5.81 3.25
C PRO A 211 -0.78 6.32 3.57
N ALA A 212 0.24 5.67 3.00
CA ALA A 212 1.64 5.95 3.28
C ALA A 212 2.05 7.38 2.95
N ILE A 213 1.41 7.98 1.94
CA ILE A 213 1.57 9.37 1.53
C ILE A 213 0.19 10.04 1.59
N ASN A 214 0.11 11.23 2.18
CA ASN A 214 -1.07 12.08 2.08
C ASN A 214 -0.97 12.93 0.81
N THR A 215 -1.74 12.59 -0.22
CA THR A 215 -1.70 13.30 -1.50
C THR A 215 -2.98 13.12 -2.31
N ASN A 216 -3.27 14.10 -3.16
CA ASN A 216 -4.30 14.01 -4.20
C ASN A 216 -3.72 13.71 -5.59
N PHE A 217 -2.41 13.49 -5.71
CA PHE A 217 -1.71 13.28 -6.97
C PHE A 217 -1.18 11.85 -7.11
N ALA A 218 -0.98 11.41 -8.35
CA ALA A 218 -0.35 10.14 -8.64
C ALA A 218 1.14 10.20 -8.29
N HIS A 219 1.61 9.16 -7.61
CA HIS A 219 3.02 8.95 -7.32
C HIS A 219 3.39 7.57 -7.80
N HIS A 220 4.37 7.49 -8.69
CA HIS A 220 4.78 6.25 -9.32
C HIS A 220 6.09 5.78 -8.72
N ILE A 221 6.32 4.47 -8.78
CA ILE A 221 7.58 3.86 -8.36
C ILE A 221 8.34 3.36 -9.59
N ALA A 222 9.66 3.32 -9.48
CA ALA A 222 10.55 2.68 -10.44
C ALA A 222 11.41 1.64 -9.71
N ALA A 223 11.78 0.59 -10.43
CA ALA A 223 12.68 -0.46 -9.98
C ALA A 223 13.94 -0.45 -10.83
N GLY A 224 15.10 -0.42 -10.16
CA GLY A 224 16.39 -0.68 -10.77
C GLY A 224 16.76 -2.14 -10.57
N LEU A 225 17.15 -2.82 -11.63
CA LEU A 225 17.66 -4.19 -11.59
C LEU A 225 19.19 -4.21 -11.47
N ARG A 226 19.80 -5.32 -11.07
CA ARG A 226 21.27 -5.41 -10.89
C ARG A 226 22.05 -5.28 -12.20
N ASP A 227 21.42 -5.57 -13.33
CA ASP A 227 22.00 -5.39 -14.67
C ASP A 227 21.97 -3.93 -15.18
N GLY A 228 21.40 -3.00 -14.40
CA GLY A 228 21.25 -1.59 -14.75
C GLY A 228 19.93 -1.25 -15.45
N THR A 229 19.08 -2.24 -15.75
CA THR A 229 17.74 -2.02 -16.31
C THR A 229 16.85 -1.26 -15.33
N VAL A 230 16.03 -0.34 -15.83
CA VAL A 230 15.02 0.39 -15.04
C VAL A 230 13.62 0.08 -15.57
N ILE A 231 12.72 -0.30 -14.66
CA ILE A 231 11.30 -0.54 -14.94
C ILE A 231 10.49 0.52 -14.20
N THR A 232 9.59 1.22 -14.90
CA THR A 232 8.78 2.30 -14.32
C THR A 232 7.32 1.90 -14.23
N GLY A 233 6.69 2.14 -13.08
CA GLY A 233 5.29 1.80 -12.83
C GLY A 233 5.14 0.49 -12.05
N GLN A 234 4.31 0.51 -11.01
CA GLN A 234 4.13 -0.66 -10.14
C GLN A 234 3.61 -1.88 -10.91
N ASN A 235 2.62 -1.68 -11.77
CA ASN A 235 2.03 -2.75 -12.57
C ASN A 235 3.08 -3.42 -13.47
N ASP A 236 3.98 -2.68 -14.12
CA ASP A 236 4.99 -3.29 -14.98
C ASP A 236 6.11 -4.01 -14.21
N ILE A 237 6.35 -3.62 -12.96
CA ILE A 237 7.25 -4.33 -12.05
C ILE A 237 6.67 -5.70 -11.67
N SER A 238 5.37 -5.76 -11.32
CA SER A 238 4.72 -6.99 -10.85
C SER A 238 4.11 -7.86 -11.96
N HIS A 239 3.52 -7.23 -12.98
CA HIS A 239 2.64 -7.84 -13.99
C HIS A 239 2.76 -7.11 -15.34
N PRO A 240 3.77 -7.42 -16.18
CA PRO A 240 3.97 -6.72 -17.45
C PRO A 240 2.78 -6.89 -18.40
N SER A 241 2.28 -5.79 -18.96
CA SER A 241 1.24 -5.79 -19.99
C SER A 241 1.89 -5.86 -21.37
N SER A 242 2.19 -7.05 -21.92
CA SER A 242 2.99 -7.21 -23.15
C SER A 242 4.40 -6.56 -23.04
N PRO A 243 5.37 -6.84 -23.93
CA PRO A 243 6.77 -6.48 -23.67
C PRO A 243 6.94 -4.96 -23.71
N THR A 244 7.00 -4.35 -22.53
CA THR A 244 7.28 -2.91 -22.38
C THR A 244 8.79 -2.75 -22.45
N ALA A 245 9.26 -2.01 -23.46
CA ALA A 245 10.67 -1.78 -23.70
C ALA A 245 11.33 -1.19 -22.46
N ALA A 246 12.30 -1.93 -21.90
CA ALA A 246 13.27 -1.39 -20.97
C ALA A 246 13.90 -0.14 -21.59
N VAL A 247 13.82 0.99 -20.91
CA VAL A 247 14.49 2.22 -21.35
C VAL A 247 15.91 2.20 -20.77
N PRO A 248 16.97 2.16 -21.60
CA PRO A 248 18.33 2.32 -21.10
C PRO A 248 18.49 3.70 -20.46
N ALA A 249 19.19 3.78 -19.33
CA ALA A 249 19.47 5.04 -18.66
C ALA A 249 20.22 6.00 -19.60
N ALA A 250 19.56 7.07 -20.05
CA ALA A 250 20.24 8.15 -20.76
C ALA A 250 21.09 8.93 -19.74
N ALA A 251 22.41 8.81 -19.86
CA ALA A 251 23.38 9.56 -19.08
C ALA A 251 23.16 11.08 -19.26
N ALA A 252 23.00 11.78 -18.14
CA ALA A 252 23.10 13.23 -18.10
C ALA A 252 24.51 13.65 -18.53
N SER A 253 24.65 14.20 -19.74
CA SER A 253 25.85 14.96 -20.13
C SER A 253 25.46 16.33 -20.68
N ALA A 254 26.16 17.33 -20.17
CA ALA A 254 25.92 18.73 -20.38
C ALA A 254 26.08 19.12 -21.86
N ALA A 255 25.16 19.96 -22.33
CA ALA A 255 25.23 20.56 -23.66
C ALA A 255 26.45 21.48 -23.79
N SER A 256 27.31 21.21 -24.77
CA SER A 256 28.17 22.22 -25.38
C SER A 256 27.77 22.40 -26.84
N VAL A 257 27.35 23.62 -27.14
CA VAL A 257 26.99 24.13 -28.48
C VAL A 257 28.18 24.02 -29.43
N SER A 258 27.98 23.44 -30.62
CA SER A 258 28.78 23.78 -31.80
C SER A 258 28.00 23.57 -33.09
N THR A 259 27.84 24.68 -33.81
CA THR A 259 27.29 24.82 -35.16
C THR A 259 28.29 24.36 -36.23
N ARG A 260 27.88 23.47 -37.15
CA ARG A 260 28.22 23.60 -38.58
C ARG A 260 27.45 22.64 -39.50
N ALA A 261 26.98 23.18 -40.61
CA ALA A 261 26.31 22.50 -41.71
C ALA A 261 27.32 21.87 -42.70
N ALA A 262 26.99 20.70 -43.28
CA ALA A 262 27.32 20.33 -44.67
C ALA A 262 26.65 19.01 -45.13
N ARG A 263 25.83 19.14 -46.18
CA ARG A 263 25.56 18.25 -47.35
C ARG A 263 25.71 16.71 -47.26
N ALA A 264 24.54 16.06 -47.39
CA ALA A 264 24.14 15.00 -48.33
C ALA A 264 25.18 14.01 -48.90
N THR A 265 24.98 12.72 -48.60
CA THR A 265 24.99 11.62 -49.57
C THR A 265 24.07 10.47 -49.11
N THR A 266 23.30 9.97 -50.07
CA THR A 266 22.27 8.94 -49.97
C THR A 266 22.87 7.57 -49.68
N ALA A 267 22.46 6.91 -48.60
CA ALA A 267 22.60 5.47 -48.43
C ALA A 267 21.34 4.93 -47.75
N THR A 268 20.60 4.13 -48.52
CA THR A 268 19.36 3.45 -48.18
C THR A 268 19.58 2.53 -46.98
N HIS A 269 19.09 2.93 -45.80
CA HIS A 269 18.86 2.01 -44.69
C HIS A 269 17.42 2.21 -44.23
N LEU A 270 16.62 1.16 -44.41
CA LEU A 270 15.23 1.07 -43.97
C LEU A 270 15.17 1.36 -42.46
N LEU A 271 14.68 2.54 -42.10
CA LEU A 271 14.27 2.86 -40.75
C LEU A 271 13.00 2.06 -40.44
N PRO A 272 12.85 1.47 -39.24
CA PRO A 272 11.56 0.97 -38.82
C PRO A 272 10.62 2.18 -38.72
N VAL A 273 9.46 2.07 -39.35
CA VAL A 273 8.33 2.97 -39.17
C VAL A 273 8.02 3.02 -37.67
N HIS A 274 8.36 4.12 -37.00
CA HIS A 274 7.80 4.44 -35.70
C HIS A 274 6.29 4.56 -35.89
N GLY A 275 5.56 3.64 -35.28
CA GLY A 275 4.14 3.43 -35.52
C GLY A 275 3.30 4.60 -35.04
N ALA A 276 2.35 5.01 -35.88
CA ALA A 276 1.35 6.05 -35.68
C ALA A 276 0.49 5.95 -34.39
N ALA A 277 0.71 4.96 -33.53
CA ALA A 277 0.01 4.79 -32.26
C ALA A 277 0.60 5.64 -31.11
N GLU A 278 1.86 6.09 -31.23
CA GLU A 278 2.50 6.92 -30.20
C GLU A 278 2.05 8.39 -30.30
N ASP A 279 1.84 8.90 -31.51
CA ASP A 279 1.39 10.28 -31.77
C ASP A 279 -0.09 10.53 -31.43
N GLU A 280 -0.96 9.50 -31.47
CA GLU A 280 -2.38 9.65 -31.12
C GLU A 280 -2.59 9.87 -29.61
N HIS A 281 -1.74 9.29 -28.75
CA HIS A 281 -1.83 9.45 -27.30
C HIS A 281 -1.34 10.82 -26.80
N ASP A 282 -0.56 11.56 -27.59
CA ASP A 282 -0.13 12.92 -27.27
C ASP A 282 -1.26 13.96 -27.49
N GLN A 283 -2.32 13.62 -28.22
CA GLN A 283 -3.49 14.50 -28.44
C GLN A 283 -4.61 14.31 -27.40
N VAL A 284 -4.49 13.34 -26.48
CA VAL A 284 -5.53 13.04 -25.49
C VAL A 284 -5.29 13.86 -24.22
N GLU A 285 -6.14 14.86 -23.97
CA GLU A 285 -6.21 15.64 -22.71
C GLU A 285 -6.77 14.81 -21.54
N ASP A 286 -6.09 13.72 -21.19
CA ASP A 286 -6.34 12.97 -19.96
C ASP A 286 -5.67 13.66 -18.75
N ALA A 287 -5.74 13.08 -17.54
CA ALA A 287 -5.07 13.67 -16.36
C ALA A 287 -3.53 13.65 -16.43
N ASN A 288 -2.96 13.18 -17.53
CA ASN A 288 -1.53 13.15 -17.77
C ASN A 288 -1.04 14.52 -18.23
N LEU A 289 -0.03 15.07 -17.56
CA LEU A 289 0.59 16.32 -17.98
C LEU A 289 1.42 16.11 -19.27
N PRO A 290 1.52 17.12 -20.15
CA PRO A 290 2.41 17.05 -21.32
C PRO A 290 3.83 16.64 -20.92
N GLY A 291 4.40 15.67 -21.63
CA GLY A 291 5.75 15.13 -21.35
C GLY A 291 5.82 14.00 -20.31
N SER A 292 4.69 13.54 -19.75
CA SER A 292 4.67 12.38 -18.83
C SER A 292 5.24 11.12 -19.49
N LEU A 293 5.85 10.20 -18.76
CA LEU A 293 6.42 8.97 -19.34
C LEU A 293 5.33 8.11 -20.02
N PRO A 294 5.50 7.66 -21.28
CA PRO A 294 4.52 6.84 -21.99
C PRO A 294 4.09 5.57 -21.24
N ALA A 295 5.03 4.91 -20.55
CA ALA A 295 4.76 3.71 -19.74
C ALA A 295 3.72 3.97 -18.63
N LEU A 296 3.63 5.20 -18.11
CA LEU A 296 2.68 5.56 -17.06
C LEU A 296 1.29 5.96 -17.60
N ARG A 297 1.18 6.21 -18.91
CA ARG A 297 -0.06 6.69 -19.54
C ARG A 297 -0.98 5.56 -20.01
N ARG A 298 -0.44 4.37 -20.27
CA ARG A 298 -1.20 3.25 -20.84
C ARG A 298 -2.12 2.62 -19.79
N PRO A 299 -3.43 2.45 -20.07
CA PRO A 299 -4.34 1.82 -19.13
C PRO A 299 -4.02 0.32 -18.99
N ALA A 300 -3.82 -0.14 -17.76
CA ALA A 300 -3.54 -1.53 -17.42
C ALA A 300 -4.80 -2.25 -16.91
N ILE A 301 -5.89 -2.18 -17.69
CA ILE A 301 -7.21 -2.74 -17.31
C ILE A 301 -7.19 -4.28 -17.35
N ALA A 302 -6.37 -4.87 -18.23
CA ALA A 302 -6.20 -6.32 -18.39
C ALA A 302 -5.35 -6.94 -17.27
N PHE A 303 -5.95 -7.08 -16.09
CA PHE A 303 -5.29 -7.65 -14.90
C PHE A 303 -5.50 -9.16 -14.77
N SER A 304 -4.42 -9.92 -14.53
CA SER A 304 -4.45 -11.36 -14.23
C SER A 304 -3.31 -11.75 -13.27
N LYS A 305 -3.62 -12.01 -11.99
CA LYS A 305 -2.68 -12.62 -11.02
C LYS A 305 -2.63 -14.14 -11.16
N THR A 306 -2.43 -14.64 -12.37
CA THR A 306 -2.31 -16.08 -12.61
C THR A 306 -0.84 -16.45 -12.58
N PRO A 307 -0.38 -17.28 -11.61
CA PRO A 307 1.03 -17.63 -11.45
C PRO A 307 1.63 -18.36 -12.67
N ASP A 308 0.79 -18.94 -13.53
CA ASP A 308 1.22 -19.75 -14.67
C ASP A 308 1.72 -18.90 -15.88
N ARG A 309 1.79 -17.57 -15.75
CA ARG A 309 2.16 -16.64 -16.84
C ARG A 309 3.09 -15.49 -16.44
N GLU A 310 3.59 -15.45 -15.21
CA GLU A 310 4.54 -14.42 -14.79
C GLU A 310 5.94 -14.91 -15.11
N GLU A 311 6.52 -14.45 -16.22
CA GLU A 311 7.94 -14.67 -16.52
C GLU A 311 8.80 -14.08 -15.39
N ASP A 312 10.03 -14.56 -15.20
CA ASP A 312 10.94 -13.92 -14.25
C ASP A 312 11.43 -12.56 -14.77
N LEU A 313 11.91 -11.71 -13.86
CA LEU A 313 12.69 -10.53 -14.25
C LEU A 313 14.07 -10.98 -14.78
N PRO A 314 14.66 -10.25 -15.75
CA PRO A 314 15.96 -10.61 -16.31
C PRO A 314 17.09 -10.55 -15.27
N SER A 315 16.89 -9.81 -14.18
CA SER A 315 17.82 -9.68 -13.07
C SER A 315 17.09 -9.27 -11.79
N ARG A 316 17.66 -9.56 -10.62
CA ARG A 316 17.09 -9.18 -9.32
C ARG A 316 16.92 -7.66 -9.23
N ILE A 317 15.83 -7.23 -8.59
CA ILE A 317 15.66 -5.82 -8.19
C ILE A 317 16.72 -5.48 -7.14
N HIS A 318 17.45 -4.39 -7.36
CA HIS A 318 18.42 -3.88 -6.38
C HIS A 318 17.87 -2.68 -5.59
N ARG A 319 16.96 -1.89 -6.18
CA ARG A 319 16.41 -0.67 -5.55
C ARG A 319 15.03 -0.30 -6.09
N ILE A 320 14.19 0.27 -5.23
CA ILE A 320 12.93 0.93 -5.58
C ILE A 320 13.01 2.40 -5.14
N TRP A 321 12.51 3.31 -5.97
CA TRP A 321 12.37 4.74 -5.62
C TRP A 321 11.09 5.33 -6.22
N TYR A 322 10.64 6.45 -5.65
CA TYR A 322 9.53 7.21 -6.23
C TYR A 322 10.01 8.08 -7.38
N ILE A 323 9.19 8.20 -8.42
CA ILE A 323 9.40 9.09 -9.55
C ILE A 323 8.22 10.05 -9.72
N ASN A 324 8.49 11.23 -10.24
CA ASN A 324 7.44 12.10 -10.76
C ASN A 324 6.94 11.57 -12.12
N PRO A 325 5.86 12.16 -12.69
CA PRO A 325 5.36 11.73 -14.00
C PRO A 325 6.37 11.81 -15.16
N TYR A 326 7.45 12.58 -15.00
CA TYR A 326 8.52 12.74 -15.99
C TYR A 326 9.67 11.73 -15.84
N GLY A 327 9.60 10.82 -14.86
CA GLY A 327 10.63 9.82 -14.63
C GLY A 327 11.77 10.26 -13.72
N HIS A 328 11.74 11.48 -13.19
CA HIS A 328 12.77 11.94 -12.26
C HIS A 328 12.52 11.39 -10.87
N GLU A 329 13.57 10.90 -10.22
CA GLU A 329 13.53 10.47 -8.82
C GLU A 329 13.07 11.61 -7.91
N ILE A 330 12.17 11.29 -6.99
CA ILE A 330 11.65 12.21 -5.98
C ILE A 330 11.70 11.55 -4.60
N ARG A 331 11.99 12.37 -3.58
CA ARG A 331 11.97 11.95 -2.17
C ARG A 331 10.78 12.58 -1.47
N ILE A 332 9.82 11.73 -1.11
CA ILE A 332 8.52 12.13 -0.56
C ILE A 332 8.52 11.88 0.95
N PRO A 333 7.99 12.81 1.77
CA PRO A 333 7.79 12.55 3.18
C PRO A 333 6.63 11.58 3.39
N ALA A 334 6.73 10.71 4.39
CA ALA A 334 5.59 9.89 4.79
C ALA A 334 4.45 10.75 5.34
N ASN A 335 3.24 10.20 5.29
CA ASN A 335 2.08 10.78 5.96
C ASN A 335 2.40 11.02 7.46
N PRO A 336 2.21 12.23 7.99
CA PRO A 336 2.45 12.51 9.41
C PRO A 336 1.72 11.55 10.36
N ARG A 337 0.52 11.09 10.02
CA ARG A 337 -0.24 10.11 10.81
C ARG A 337 0.45 8.74 10.89
N VAL A 338 1.20 8.37 9.84
CA VAL A 338 2.02 7.15 9.83
C VAL A 338 3.21 7.30 10.77
N LEU A 339 3.91 8.44 10.72
CA LEU A 339 5.02 8.72 11.64
C LEU A 339 4.55 8.75 13.10
N ASP A 340 3.42 9.38 13.37
CA ASP A 340 2.77 9.38 14.68
C ASP A 340 2.41 7.97 15.17
N ALA A 341 1.90 7.12 14.28
CA ALA A 341 1.60 5.73 14.61
C ALA A 341 2.89 4.94 14.92
N LEU A 342 3.96 5.14 14.16
CA LEU A 342 5.27 4.51 14.39
C LEU A 342 5.92 4.97 15.70
N HIS A 343 5.88 6.27 16.02
CA HIS A 343 6.41 6.80 17.27
C HIS A 343 5.69 6.27 18.51
N ARG A 344 4.40 5.92 18.38
CA ARG A 344 3.61 5.30 19.44
C ARG A 344 3.66 3.77 19.40
N ALA A 345 4.26 3.17 18.38
CA ALA A 345 4.27 1.72 18.21
C ALA A 345 5.32 1.05 19.10
N GLY A 346 4.96 -0.09 19.68
CA GLY A 346 5.91 -1.01 20.31
C GLY A 346 6.28 -2.18 19.40
N THR A 347 5.44 -2.44 18.40
CA THR A 347 5.57 -3.54 17.46
C THR A 347 5.27 -3.06 16.05
N ILE A 348 6.12 -3.43 15.10
CA ILE A 348 5.83 -3.35 13.67
C ILE A 348 5.81 -4.76 13.06
N VAL A 349 4.91 -4.95 12.12
CA VAL A 349 4.82 -6.16 11.31
C VAL A 349 4.95 -5.79 9.84
N TYR A 350 5.97 -6.31 9.18
CA TYR A 350 6.05 -6.35 7.73
C TYR A 350 5.25 -7.58 7.28
N SER A 351 4.00 -7.35 6.89
CA SER A 351 3.06 -8.42 6.55
C SER A 351 3.40 -9.07 5.19
N ILE A 352 2.78 -10.23 4.92
CA ILE A 352 2.87 -10.86 3.59
C ILE A 352 2.36 -9.94 2.48
N GLY A 353 2.99 -10.05 1.32
CA GLY A 353 2.75 -9.22 0.14
C GLY A 353 4.02 -9.08 -0.70
N SER A 354 3.89 -8.60 -1.93
CA SER A 354 5.05 -8.42 -2.82
C SER A 354 6.08 -7.48 -2.18
N LEU A 355 7.33 -7.92 -2.10
CA LEU A 355 8.36 -7.21 -1.35
C LEU A 355 8.53 -5.79 -1.89
N PHE A 356 8.79 -5.65 -3.18
CA PHE A 356 9.23 -4.41 -3.80
C PHE A 356 8.09 -3.47 -4.19
N THR A 357 6.89 -3.99 -4.43
CA THR A 357 5.73 -3.18 -4.83
C THR A 357 4.71 -2.95 -3.72
N SER A 358 4.74 -3.74 -2.63
CA SER A 358 3.84 -3.56 -1.49
C SER A 358 4.54 -3.09 -0.22
N LEU A 359 5.70 -3.65 0.15
CA LEU A 359 6.35 -3.31 1.42
C LEU A 359 7.32 -2.13 1.25
N ILE A 360 8.33 -2.30 0.40
CA ILE A 360 9.39 -1.32 0.19
C ILE A 360 8.88 0.11 -0.10
N PRO A 361 7.81 0.35 -0.88
CA PRO A 361 7.32 1.70 -1.15
C PRO A 361 6.90 2.47 0.10
N ASN A 362 6.47 1.76 1.16
CA ASN A 362 6.18 2.41 2.45
C ASN A 362 7.47 2.79 3.20
N LEU A 363 8.52 1.99 3.06
CA LEU A 363 9.72 2.07 3.88
C LEU A 363 10.72 3.11 3.40
N ILE A 364 10.75 3.38 2.09
CA ILE A 364 11.64 4.39 1.46
C ILE A 364 11.19 5.83 1.71
N LEU A 365 9.98 6.05 2.23
CA LEU A 365 9.44 7.38 2.51
C LEU A 365 10.22 8.06 3.64
N ARG A 366 10.51 9.36 3.49
CA ARG A 366 11.34 10.07 4.47
C ARG A 366 10.70 10.03 5.86
N GLY A 367 11.51 9.74 6.86
CA GLY A 367 11.12 9.64 8.26
C GLY A 367 10.70 8.23 8.72
N VAL A 368 10.33 7.32 7.80
CA VAL A 368 9.92 5.96 8.16
C VAL A 368 11.10 5.15 8.69
N GLY A 369 12.24 5.19 7.99
CA GLY A 369 13.45 4.47 8.41
C GLY A 369 13.99 4.94 9.75
N ASP A 370 13.94 6.26 10.03
CA ASP A 370 14.33 6.80 11.34
C ASP A 370 13.38 6.36 12.44
N ALA A 371 12.06 6.39 12.19
CA ALA A 371 11.06 5.94 13.15
C ALA A 371 11.20 4.43 13.46
N ILE A 372 11.45 3.60 12.44
CA ILE A 372 11.66 2.16 12.59
C ILE A 372 12.95 1.85 13.36
N ALA A 373 14.04 2.56 13.07
CA ALA A 373 15.31 2.39 13.76
C ALA A 373 15.24 2.83 15.24
N GLY A 374 14.25 3.65 15.61
CA GLY A 374 14.06 4.16 16.95
C GLY A 374 13.92 3.05 18.01
N PRO A 375 14.43 3.27 19.24
CA PRO A 375 14.41 2.27 20.31
C PRO A 375 13.00 2.03 20.90
N GLY A 376 12.01 2.85 20.56
CA GLY A 376 10.62 2.69 21.01
C GLY A 376 9.94 1.44 20.46
N ILE A 377 10.34 1.01 19.25
CA ILE A 377 9.82 -0.19 18.59
C ILE A 377 10.68 -1.39 19.00
N ARG A 378 10.14 -2.23 19.87
CA ARG A 378 10.83 -3.41 20.41
C ARG A 378 10.80 -4.59 19.46
N HIS A 379 9.67 -4.80 18.79
CA HIS A 379 9.47 -5.93 17.89
C HIS A 379 9.31 -5.44 16.45
N LYS A 380 10.16 -5.92 15.56
CA LYS A 380 10.18 -5.63 14.13
C LYS A 380 10.10 -6.96 13.39
N ILE A 381 8.88 -7.38 13.08
CA ILE A 381 8.56 -8.76 12.70
C ILE A 381 8.32 -8.83 11.20
N LEU A 382 9.13 -9.59 10.47
CA LEU A 382 8.92 -9.90 9.06
C LEU A 382 8.15 -11.20 8.92
N LEU A 383 7.01 -11.17 8.24
CA LEU A 383 6.30 -12.36 7.79
C LEU A 383 6.72 -12.66 6.34
N LEU A 384 7.49 -13.73 6.13
CA LEU A 384 7.92 -14.11 4.79
C LEU A 384 6.76 -14.63 3.94
N ASN A 385 6.82 -14.35 2.64
CA ASN A 385 5.87 -14.90 1.68
C ASN A 385 5.99 -16.43 1.59
N GLY A 386 4.86 -17.12 1.38
CA GLY A 386 4.84 -18.56 1.20
C GLY A 386 5.36 -19.03 -0.17
N THR A 387 5.58 -18.11 -1.11
CA THR A 387 6.10 -18.38 -2.45
C THR A 387 6.92 -17.19 -2.92
N THR A 388 8.03 -17.44 -3.60
CA THR A 388 8.76 -16.43 -4.37
C THR A 388 7.95 -16.04 -5.61
N ASP A 389 7.87 -14.74 -5.88
CA ASP A 389 7.20 -14.16 -7.05
C ASP A 389 8.25 -13.60 -8.04
N ARG A 390 7.78 -13.11 -9.19
CA ARG A 390 8.63 -12.47 -10.22
C ARG A 390 9.56 -11.39 -9.66
N GLU A 391 9.10 -10.63 -8.66
CA GLU A 391 9.88 -9.55 -8.04
C GLU A 391 11.05 -10.07 -7.19
N THR A 392 10.96 -11.33 -6.75
CA THR A 392 11.92 -11.98 -5.84
C THR A 392 12.66 -13.17 -6.48
N GLY A 393 12.45 -13.37 -7.78
CA GLY A 393 13.29 -14.19 -8.66
C GLY A 393 14.54 -13.43 -9.18
N PRO A 394 15.15 -13.87 -10.30
CA PRO A 394 14.75 -14.99 -11.16
C PRO A 394 14.95 -16.36 -10.48
N SER A 395 14.33 -17.42 -11.02
CA SER A 395 14.25 -18.74 -10.37
C SER A 395 15.61 -19.40 -10.12
N ASP A 396 16.60 -19.12 -10.96
CA ASP A 396 17.99 -19.58 -10.86
C ASP A 396 18.80 -18.83 -9.79
N ASP A 397 18.45 -17.57 -9.54
CA ASP A 397 19.02 -16.70 -8.52
C ASP A 397 17.92 -16.14 -7.61
N ALA A 398 17.12 -17.00 -7.00
CA ALA A 398 15.97 -16.58 -6.17
C ALA A 398 16.40 -15.98 -4.82
N MET A 399 15.71 -14.93 -4.38
CA MET A 399 15.98 -14.25 -3.11
C MET A 399 15.77 -15.18 -1.90
N THR A 400 16.73 -15.14 -0.99
CA THR A 400 16.66 -15.78 0.33
C THR A 400 15.94 -14.89 1.34
N ALA A 401 15.62 -15.45 2.50
CA ALA A 401 15.12 -14.69 3.64
C ALA A 401 16.06 -13.54 4.05
N LEU A 402 17.38 -13.74 3.97
CA LEU A 402 18.36 -12.70 4.29
C LEU A 402 18.31 -11.56 3.27
N ASP A 403 18.07 -11.87 1.99
CA ASP A 403 17.89 -10.86 0.94
C ASP A 403 16.64 -10.00 1.18
N PHE A 404 15.55 -10.58 1.71
CA PHE A 404 14.37 -9.82 2.12
C PHE A 404 14.69 -8.84 3.25
N VAL A 405 15.44 -9.30 4.26
CA VAL A 405 15.88 -8.44 5.37
C VAL A 405 16.82 -7.35 4.88
N ALA A 406 17.74 -7.67 3.96
CA ALA A 406 18.64 -6.71 3.32
C ALA A 406 17.86 -5.64 2.55
N ALA A 407 16.83 -6.02 1.79
CA ALA A 407 15.98 -5.08 1.06
C ALA A 407 15.22 -4.13 2.00
N ILE A 408 14.66 -4.64 3.10
CA ILE A 408 13.98 -3.83 4.13
C ILE A 408 14.97 -2.87 4.80
N ALA A 409 16.14 -3.36 5.20
CA ALA A 409 17.17 -2.57 5.84
C ALA A 409 17.70 -1.47 4.89
N GLY A 410 17.95 -1.81 3.62
CA GLY A 410 18.35 -0.88 2.57
C GLY A 410 17.30 0.21 2.32
N ALA A 411 16.02 -0.15 2.24
CA ALA A 411 14.93 0.82 2.09
C ALA A 411 14.82 1.77 3.28
N CYS A 412 14.94 1.24 4.51
CA CYS A 412 14.95 2.07 5.70
C CYS A 412 16.20 2.95 5.76
N ALA A 413 17.36 2.52 5.27
CA ALA A 413 18.54 3.37 5.18
C ALA A 413 18.40 4.48 4.13
N ASP A 414 17.81 4.19 2.95
CA ASP A 414 17.53 5.20 1.92
C ASP A 414 16.54 6.27 2.44
N SER A 415 15.51 5.87 3.19
CA SER A 415 14.60 6.79 3.89
C SER A 415 15.34 7.80 4.78
N ARG A 416 16.46 7.37 5.38
CA ARG A 416 17.33 8.18 6.25
C ARG A 416 18.41 8.95 5.48
N GLY A 417 18.48 8.77 4.16
CA GLY A 417 19.57 9.28 3.34
C GLY A 417 20.94 8.70 3.69
N ARG A 418 20.98 7.46 4.20
CA ARG A 418 22.21 6.75 4.58
C ARG A 418 22.61 5.72 3.52
N PRO A 419 23.90 5.34 3.45
CA PRO A 419 24.35 4.23 2.62
C PRO A 419 23.67 2.91 3.00
N THR A 420 23.72 1.93 2.08
CA THR A 420 23.24 0.57 2.34
C THR A 420 23.88 0.01 3.61
N PRO A 421 23.09 -0.49 4.57
CA PRO A 421 23.60 -0.97 5.84
C PRO A 421 24.36 -2.29 5.67
N GLY A 422 25.37 -2.51 6.51
CA GLY A 422 26.00 -3.82 6.62
C GLY A 422 25.08 -4.82 7.33
N GLU A 423 25.33 -6.13 7.19
CA GLU A 423 24.46 -7.15 7.80
C GLU A 423 24.33 -7.02 9.33
N HIS A 424 25.38 -6.56 10.00
CA HIS A 424 25.38 -6.30 11.45
C HIS A 424 24.38 -5.21 11.89
N GLU A 425 23.91 -4.37 10.96
CA GLU A 425 22.90 -3.34 11.21
C GLU A 425 21.47 -3.82 10.88
N TYR A 426 21.29 -5.02 10.30
CA TYR A 426 19.96 -5.53 9.94
C TYR A 426 19.03 -5.65 11.15
N GLY A 427 19.58 -5.97 12.33
CA GLY A 427 18.87 -6.00 13.61
C GLY A 427 18.19 -4.67 13.98
N LEU A 428 18.66 -3.53 13.43
CA LEU A 428 18.03 -2.23 13.63
C LEU A 428 16.65 -2.13 12.94
N TYR A 429 16.40 -2.92 11.90
CA TYR A 429 15.20 -2.83 11.08
C TYR A 429 14.33 -4.09 11.13
N VAL A 430 14.92 -5.26 11.38
CA VAL A 430 14.22 -6.54 11.53
C VAL A 430 14.79 -7.29 12.72
N THR A 431 13.92 -7.72 13.62
CA THR A 431 14.29 -8.46 14.85
C THR A 431 13.82 -9.92 14.81
N HIS A 432 12.73 -10.19 14.09
CA HIS A 432 12.14 -11.51 14.00
C HIS A 432 11.76 -11.81 12.55
N VAL A 433 12.03 -13.02 12.09
CA VAL A 433 11.60 -13.55 10.80
C VAL A 433 10.71 -14.76 11.04
N VAL A 434 9.42 -14.61 10.73
CA VAL A 434 8.46 -15.71 10.76
C VAL A 434 8.31 -16.23 9.34
N HIS A 435 8.40 -17.54 9.17
CA HIS A 435 8.43 -18.14 7.84
C HIS A 435 7.66 -19.45 7.77
N LEU A 436 7.11 -19.74 6.59
CA LEU A 436 6.65 -21.08 6.23
C LEU A 436 7.85 -21.89 5.71
N GLY A 437 7.77 -23.22 5.77
CA GLY A 437 8.85 -24.05 5.24
C GLY A 437 8.36 -24.97 4.14
N GLY A 438 8.82 -24.75 2.91
CA GLY A 438 8.70 -25.66 1.77
C GLY A 438 9.56 -25.21 0.59
N ALA A 439 9.48 -25.91 -0.54
CA ALA A 439 10.36 -25.68 -1.69
C ALA A 439 10.15 -24.33 -2.39
N THR A 440 8.94 -23.77 -2.31
CA THR A 440 8.58 -22.51 -2.98
C THR A 440 8.78 -21.27 -2.10
N SER A 441 8.93 -21.44 -0.78
CA SER A 441 9.18 -20.32 0.14
C SER A 441 10.65 -19.90 0.12
N PRO A 442 10.97 -18.61 0.37
CA PRO A 442 12.36 -18.15 0.48
C PRO A 442 13.19 -19.00 1.43
N ARG A 443 14.41 -19.33 1.03
CA ARG A 443 15.34 -20.14 1.84
C ARG A 443 15.76 -19.37 3.09
N VAL A 444 15.75 -20.03 4.24
CA VAL A 444 16.07 -19.45 5.55
C VAL A 444 17.29 -20.16 6.14
N ASP A 445 18.39 -19.42 6.32
CA ASP A 445 19.56 -19.87 7.06
C ASP A 445 19.45 -19.41 8.52
N LYS A 446 19.07 -20.34 9.40
CA LYS A 446 18.87 -20.05 10.82
C LYS A 446 20.17 -19.73 11.55
N ALA A 447 21.28 -20.35 11.16
CA ALA A 447 22.56 -20.12 11.81
C ALA A 447 23.02 -18.69 11.51
N ARG A 448 22.90 -18.26 10.25
CA ARG A 448 23.23 -16.89 9.87
C ARG A 448 22.36 -15.85 10.57
N PHE A 449 21.06 -16.09 10.69
CA PHE A 449 20.19 -15.16 11.43
C PHE A 449 20.52 -15.09 12.92
N ALA A 450 20.88 -16.21 13.55
CA ALA A 450 21.31 -16.22 14.95
C ALA A 450 22.59 -15.39 15.19
N GLU A 451 23.56 -15.45 14.27
CA GLU A 451 24.77 -14.60 14.31
C GLU A 451 24.45 -13.11 14.22
N LEU A 452 23.39 -12.76 13.47
CA LEU A 452 22.93 -11.37 13.31
C LEU A 452 22.00 -10.91 14.46
N GLY A 453 21.70 -11.78 15.42
CA GLY A 453 20.77 -11.49 16.52
C GLY A 453 19.31 -11.33 16.07
N ILE A 454 18.93 -11.99 14.97
CA ILE A 454 17.57 -12.00 14.42
C ILE A 454 16.93 -13.36 14.70
N ASP A 455 15.82 -13.36 15.44
CA ASP A 455 15.13 -14.59 15.80
C ASP A 455 14.33 -15.16 14.62
N THR A 456 14.39 -16.47 14.41
CA THR A 456 13.66 -17.13 13.32
C THR A 456 12.62 -18.10 13.88
N VAL A 457 11.37 -17.98 13.41
CA VAL A 457 10.29 -18.89 13.80
C VAL A 457 9.70 -19.55 12.56
N ARG A 458 9.79 -20.88 12.50
CA ARG A 458 9.17 -21.68 11.44
C ARG A 458 7.75 -22.05 11.83
N LEU A 459 6.80 -21.80 10.94
CA LEU A 459 5.42 -22.27 11.05
C LEU A 459 5.11 -23.31 9.97
N TYR A 460 4.16 -24.18 10.29
CA TYR A 460 3.53 -25.09 9.36
C TYR A 460 2.16 -24.52 9.03
N GLY A 461 1.85 -24.45 7.74
CA GLY A 461 0.59 -23.95 7.24
C GLY A 461 -0.01 -24.91 6.23
N PRO A 462 -1.32 -24.83 5.96
CA PRO A 462 -1.94 -25.63 4.93
C PRO A 462 -1.32 -25.34 3.57
N TRP A 463 -0.91 -26.41 2.89
CA TRP A 463 -0.49 -26.40 1.50
C TRP A 463 -1.72 -26.55 0.63
N ARG A 464 -1.83 -25.73 -0.42
CA ARG A 464 -2.82 -25.97 -1.46
C ARG A 464 -2.21 -26.95 -2.46
N ASP A 465 -2.32 -28.23 -2.14
CA ASP A 465 -1.80 -29.31 -2.98
C ASP A 465 -2.39 -29.20 -4.41
N GLY A 466 -1.51 -29.24 -5.42
CA GLY A 466 -1.88 -29.48 -6.82
C GLY A 466 -1.76 -28.32 -7.82
N CYS A 467 -1.56 -27.06 -7.40
CA CYS A 467 -1.56 -25.91 -8.33
C CYS A 467 -0.34 -24.97 -8.24
N GLY A 468 0.81 -25.43 -7.70
CA GLY A 468 2.04 -24.64 -7.67
C GLY A 468 2.03 -23.38 -6.78
N ARG A 469 0.95 -23.13 -6.01
CA ARG A 469 0.87 -22.03 -5.04
C ARG A 469 1.35 -22.53 -3.68
N GLY A 470 2.33 -21.84 -3.08
CA GLY A 470 2.93 -22.24 -1.81
C GLY A 470 2.02 -22.06 -0.59
N GLY A 471 2.58 -22.41 0.57
CA GLY A 471 1.86 -22.49 1.82
C GLY A 471 1.21 -21.15 2.23
N THR A 472 0.07 -21.26 2.91
CA THR A 472 -0.58 -20.11 3.56
C THR A 472 -0.39 -20.21 5.07
N TYR A 473 -0.29 -19.08 5.78
CA TYR A 473 -0.19 -19.12 7.23
C TYR A 473 -1.49 -19.64 7.84
N ASP A 474 -1.37 -20.62 8.74
CA ASP A 474 -2.46 -20.95 9.64
C ASP A 474 -2.65 -19.78 10.62
N GLY A 475 -3.85 -19.19 10.64
CA GLY A 475 -4.13 -18.01 11.44
C GLY A 475 -3.98 -18.25 12.95
N THR A 476 -4.23 -19.48 13.42
CA THR A 476 -4.13 -19.82 14.84
C THR A 476 -2.66 -19.93 15.26
N ALA A 477 -1.85 -20.67 14.52
CA ALA A 477 -0.42 -20.83 14.78
C ALA A 477 0.33 -19.51 14.65
N LEU A 478 0.02 -18.71 13.63
CA LEU A 478 0.62 -17.38 13.46
C LEU A 478 0.25 -16.46 14.62
N ARG A 479 -1.01 -16.44 15.05
CA ARG A 479 -1.44 -15.65 16.21
C ARG A 479 -0.67 -16.02 17.48
N GLN A 480 -0.59 -17.31 17.80
CA GLN A 480 0.13 -17.78 18.98
C GLN A 480 1.61 -17.40 18.94
N THR A 481 2.22 -17.44 17.75
CA THR A 481 3.61 -17.04 17.53
C THR A 481 3.81 -15.55 17.78
N LEU A 482 2.94 -14.71 17.19
CA LEU A 482 3.00 -13.26 17.39
C LEU A 482 2.74 -12.86 18.85
N GLU A 483 1.81 -13.52 19.54
CA GLU A 483 1.58 -13.31 20.97
C GLU A 483 2.78 -13.73 21.83
N THR A 484 3.52 -14.76 21.42
CA THR A 484 4.74 -15.19 22.12
C THR A 484 5.87 -14.17 21.93
N ILE A 485 6.03 -13.64 20.72
CA ILE A 485 7.03 -12.62 20.39
C ILE A 485 6.74 -11.30 21.11
N VAL A 486 5.51 -10.80 21.03
CA VAL A 486 5.10 -9.50 21.59
C VAL A 486 4.89 -9.57 23.12
N GLY A 487 4.57 -10.76 23.64
CA GLY A 487 4.12 -10.97 25.01
C GLY A 487 2.62 -10.66 25.18
N ARG A 488 2.02 -11.13 26.27
CA ARG A 488 0.64 -10.78 26.68
C ARG A 488 0.68 -9.89 27.91
N LYS A 489 0.07 -8.70 27.86
CA LYS A 489 -0.10 -7.85 29.06
C LYS A 489 -1.04 -8.44 30.11
N GLY A 490 -2.03 -9.24 29.70
CA GLY A 490 -3.00 -9.90 30.61
C GLY A 490 -2.53 -11.22 31.23
N GLY A 491 -1.33 -11.72 30.89
CA GLY A 491 -0.82 -13.03 31.33
C GLY A 491 0.03 -12.95 32.59
N ARG A 492 -0.56 -12.66 33.74
CA ARG A 492 0.11 -12.89 35.04
C ARG A 492 0.18 -14.41 35.27
N GLY A 493 1.30 -15.01 34.90
CA GLY A 493 1.79 -16.30 35.40
C GLY A 493 1.05 -17.55 34.95
N ASP A 494 1.60 -18.22 33.93
CA ASP A 494 1.79 -19.66 34.07
C ASP A 494 3.21 -20.01 33.59
N ARG A 495 4.13 -20.05 34.55
CA ARG A 495 5.48 -20.60 34.34
C ARG A 495 5.31 -22.11 34.18
N SER A 496 5.10 -22.58 32.96
CA SER A 496 5.26 -23.99 32.63
C SER A 496 6.73 -24.37 32.82
N ARG A 497 7.05 -24.90 34.00
CA ARG A 497 8.28 -25.63 34.28
C ARG A 497 8.31 -26.84 33.34
N ARG A 498 9.13 -26.82 32.28
CA ARG A 498 9.54 -28.06 31.62
C ARG A 498 10.71 -28.65 32.38
N ASN A 499 10.39 -29.65 33.20
CA ASN A 499 11.34 -30.60 33.74
C ASN A 499 12.10 -31.28 32.59
N THR A 500 13.41 -31.21 32.64
CA THR A 500 14.30 -32.24 32.10
C THR A 500 14.08 -33.51 32.92
N LEU A 501 13.61 -34.57 32.28
CA LEU A 501 13.80 -35.94 32.76
C LEU A 501 14.55 -36.70 31.68
N VAL A 502 15.81 -36.95 32.02
CA VAL A 502 16.68 -37.98 31.45
C VAL A 502 16.11 -39.33 31.87
N GLY A 503 16.01 -40.26 30.93
CA GLY A 503 15.62 -41.66 31.13
C GLY A 503 15.79 -42.41 29.83
#